data_AF-A0A7Y4DU52-F1
#
_entry.id   AF-A0A7Y4DU52-F1
#
_cell.length_a   1.000
_cell.length_b   1.000
_cell.length_c   1.000
_cell.angle_alpha   90.00
_cell.angle_beta   90.00
_cell.angle_gamma   90.00
#
_symmetry.space_group_name_H-M   'P 1'
#
loop_
_entity.id
_entity.type
_entity.pdbx_description
1 polymer ?
#
loop_
_entity_poly.entity_id
_entity_poly.type
_entity_poly.pdbx_seq_one_letter_code
_entity_poly.pdbx_strand_id
1 'polypeptide(L)'
;MNWRNHHGSECINNANSAQQTSMERLASGSKINSAKDDAAGLQISNRLNVQSRGLDVAVRNANDGISIAQTAEGAMNETTNILQRMRDLSLQSSNGSNSKAERVAIQEEVTALNDELNRIAETTSFGGNKLLNGTYGTQSFQIGADNGEAVMLNLKDMRSDNAQMGGKSYQTENAKDKDWNVQAGSNDLKLSFTDNFGQAQEI
;
A
#
# COMPACT_ATOMS: atom_id res chain seq x y z
N MET A 1 -3.49 -15.00 81.10
CA MET A 1 -2.74 -13.79 80.70
C MET A 1 -2.11 -13.87 79.29
N ASN A 2 -2.22 -14.97 78.52
CA ASN A 2 -1.43 -15.17 77.28
C ASN A 2 -2.12 -14.69 75.99
N TRP A 3 -3.45 -14.59 75.96
CA TRP A 3 -4.20 -14.18 74.75
C TRP A 3 -4.00 -12.71 74.35
N ARG A 4 -3.80 -11.81 75.33
CA ARG A 4 -3.60 -10.37 75.07
C ARG A 4 -2.24 -10.04 74.44
N ASN A 5 -1.20 -10.80 74.78
CA ASN A 5 0.12 -10.66 74.17
C ASN A 5 0.18 -11.26 72.77
N HIS A 6 -0.51 -12.39 72.54
CA HIS A 6 -0.61 -12.99 71.22
C HIS A 6 -1.36 -12.09 70.23
N HIS A 7 -2.53 -11.57 70.60
CA HIS A 7 -3.26 -10.61 69.76
C HIS A 7 -2.47 -9.31 69.52
N GLY A 8 -1.71 -8.84 70.51
CA GLY A 8 -0.79 -7.72 70.32
C GLY A 8 0.26 -8.01 69.23
N SER A 9 0.86 -9.21 69.25
CA SER A 9 1.83 -9.62 68.22
C SER A 9 1.20 -9.81 66.84
N GLU A 10 -0.02 -10.34 66.75
CA GLU A 10 -0.75 -10.50 65.49
C GLU A 10 -1.13 -9.14 64.88
N CYS A 11 -1.60 -8.19 65.69
CA CYS A 11 -1.90 -6.82 65.25
C CYS A 11 -0.65 -6.09 64.73
N ILE A 12 0.50 -6.25 65.39
CA ILE A 12 1.77 -5.64 64.96
C ILE A 12 2.24 -6.27 63.64
N ASN A 13 2.17 -7.59 63.51
CA ASN A 13 2.54 -8.27 62.27
C ASN A 13 1.61 -7.88 61.10
N ASN A 14 0.32 -7.68 61.35
CA ASN A 14 -0.63 -7.20 60.36
C ASN A 14 -0.33 -5.75 59.94
N ALA A 15 -0.05 -4.85 60.90
CA ALA A 15 0.31 -3.47 60.64
C ALA A 15 1.61 -3.33 59.82
N ASN A 16 2.64 -4.11 60.15
CA ASN A 16 3.88 -4.15 59.38
C ASN A 16 3.66 -4.65 57.94
N SER A 17 2.84 -5.69 57.78
CA SER A 17 2.50 -6.24 56.46
C SER A 17 1.74 -5.19 55.61
N ALA A 18 0.77 -4.48 56.19
CA ALA A 18 0.01 -3.43 55.50
C ALA A 18 0.89 -2.23 55.09
N GLN A 19 1.85 -1.86 55.94
CA GLN A 19 2.83 -0.82 55.62
C GLN A 19 3.73 -1.24 54.45
N GLN A 20 4.21 -2.48 54.45
CA GLN A 20 5.05 -3.01 53.37
C GLN A 20 4.31 -3.03 52.02
N THR A 21 3.05 -3.48 52.00
CA THR A 21 2.22 -3.43 50.78
C THR A 21 1.96 -1.99 50.30
N SER A 22 1.74 -1.05 51.23
CA SER A 22 1.56 0.36 50.87
C SER A 22 2.83 0.96 50.27
N MET A 23 4.01 0.62 50.79
CA MET A 23 5.29 1.02 50.21
C MET A 23 5.52 0.41 48.83
N GLU A 24 5.16 -0.87 48.62
CA GLU A 24 5.24 -1.50 47.30
C GLU A 24 4.32 -0.85 46.26
N ARG A 25 3.08 -0.52 46.63
CA ARG A 25 2.13 0.18 45.75
C ARG A 25 2.57 1.61 45.43
N LEU A 26 3.20 2.29 46.39
CA LEU A 26 3.78 3.62 46.16
C LEU A 26 4.99 3.55 45.23
N ALA A 27 5.88 2.57 45.43
CA ALA A 27 7.07 2.38 44.60
C ALA A 27 6.73 1.95 43.16
N SER A 28 5.69 1.12 42.98
CA SER A 28 5.22 0.70 41.65
C SER A 28 4.22 1.67 41.01
N GLY A 29 3.66 2.60 41.79
CA GLY A 29 2.54 3.45 41.39
C GLY A 29 1.25 2.68 41.06
N SER A 30 1.22 1.36 41.31
CA SER A 30 0.16 0.47 40.86
C SER A 30 -0.61 -0.08 42.05
N LYS A 31 -1.94 0.09 42.04
CA LYS A 31 -2.84 -0.38 43.10
C LYS A 31 -2.84 -1.91 43.23
N ILE A 32 -2.65 -2.65 42.13
CA ILE A 32 -2.62 -4.11 42.08
C ILE A 32 -1.20 -4.52 41.69
N ASN A 33 -0.43 -5.03 42.64
CA ASN A 33 0.98 -5.40 42.42
C ASN A 33 1.23 -6.92 42.48
N SER A 34 0.24 -7.71 42.91
CA SER A 34 0.35 -9.17 43.04
C SER A 34 -0.97 -9.87 42.74
N ALA A 35 -0.91 -11.06 42.14
CA ALA A 35 -2.08 -11.92 41.92
C ALA A 35 -2.77 -12.35 43.23
N LYS A 36 -2.06 -12.23 44.36
CA LYS A 36 -2.59 -12.48 45.70
C LYS A 36 -3.59 -11.42 46.16
N ASP A 37 -3.46 -10.17 45.68
CA ASP A 37 -4.32 -9.05 46.08
C ASP A 37 -5.62 -8.99 45.26
N ASP A 38 -5.53 -9.23 43.94
CA ASP A 38 -6.69 -9.32 43.03
C ASP A 38 -6.26 -10.02 41.72
N ALA A 39 -6.46 -11.33 41.64
CA ALA A 39 -6.10 -12.12 40.45
C ALA A 39 -6.89 -11.70 39.20
N ALA A 40 -8.17 -11.35 39.35
CA ALA A 40 -9.02 -10.94 38.23
C ALA A 40 -8.67 -9.53 37.74
N GLY A 41 -8.44 -8.59 38.66
CA GLY A 41 -7.98 -7.24 38.36
C GLY A 41 -6.59 -7.21 37.72
N LEU A 42 -5.67 -8.07 38.18
CA LEU A 42 -4.35 -8.22 37.55
C LEU A 42 -4.46 -8.80 36.14
N GLN A 43 -5.31 -9.80 35.91
CA GLN A 43 -5.54 -10.37 34.58
C GLN A 43 -6.11 -9.34 33.60
N ILE A 44 -7.09 -8.55 34.05
CA ILE A 44 -7.68 -7.46 33.24
C ILE A 44 -6.62 -6.39 32.97
N SER A 45 -5.86 -5.98 33.98
CA SER A 45 -4.82 -4.97 33.83
C SER A 45 -3.71 -5.41 32.87
N ASN A 46 -3.27 -6.67 32.95
CA ASN A 46 -2.30 -7.24 32.01
C ASN A 46 -2.86 -7.27 30.58
N ARG A 47 -4.13 -7.68 30.41
CA ARG A 47 -4.79 -7.65 29.09
C ARG A 47 -4.86 -6.24 28.52
N LEU A 48 -5.25 -5.24 29.32
CA LEU A 48 -5.28 -3.83 28.91
C LEU A 48 -3.87 -3.31 28.59
N ASN A 49 -2.85 -3.73 29.33
CA ASN A 49 -1.46 -3.35 29.06
C ASN A 49 -0.98 -3.92 27.72
N VAL A 50 -1.26 -5.20 27.44
CA VAL A 50 -0.97 -5.83 26.14
C VAL A 50 -1.73 -5.13 25.02
N GLN A 51 -3.02 -4.84 25.23
CA GLN A 51 -3.84 -4.11 24.25
C GLN A 51 -3.27 -2.71 23.97
N SER A 52 -2.90 -1.96 25.00
CA SER A 52 -2.28 -0.63 24.84
C SER A 52 -0.99 -0.70 24.03
N ARG A 53 -0.10 -1.66 24.32
CA ARG A 53 1.13 -1.86 23.53
C ARG A 53 0.83 -2.27 22.09
N GLY A 54 -0.21 -3.08 21.89
CA GLY A 54 -0.71 -3.44 20.57
C GLY A 54 -1.17 -2.21 19.79
N LEU A 55 -1.94 -1.32 20.43
CA LEU A 55 -2.38 -0.05 19.84
C LEU A 55 -1.21 0.88 19.50
N ASP A 56 -0.17 0.95 20.34
CA ASP A 56 1.02 1.77 20.05
C ASP A 56 1.78 1.31 18.79
N VAL A 57 1.79 0.01 18.52
CA VAL A 57 2.37 -0.55 17.29
C VAL A 57 1.41 -0.34 16.11
N ALA A 58 0.12 -0.53 16.32
CA ALA A 58 -0.91 -0.27 15.32
C ALA A 58 -0.90 1.18 14.81
N VAL A 59 -0.73 2.16 15.71
CA VAL A 59 -0.60 3.59 15.33
C VAL A 59 0.64 3.80 14.44
N ARG A 60 1.76 3.15 14.76
CA ARG A 60 2.97 3.21 13.92
C ARG A 60 2.73 2.59 12.55
N ASN A 61 2.14 1.40 12.49
CA ASN A 61 1.78 0.73 11.23
C ASN A 61 0.81 1.56 10.39
N ALA A 62 -0.16 2.24 11.03
CA ALA A 62 -1.09 3.12 10.35
C ALA A 62 -0.36 4.33 9.73
N ASN A 63 0.57 4.94 10.45
CA ASN A 63 1.39 6.04 9.93
C ASN A 63 2.28 5.60 8.76
N ASP A 64 2.82 4.37 8.80
CA ASP A 64 3.57 3.80 7.68
C ASP A 64 2.66 3.61 6.46
N GLY A 65 1.45 3.05 6.66
CA GLY A 65 0.44 2.92 5.62
C GLY A 65 0.03 4.25 4.99
N ILE A 66 -0.13 5.30 5.81
CA ILE A 66 -0.40 6.67 5.35
C ILE A 66 0.77 7.19 4.50
N SER A 67 2.01 7.01 4.96
CA SER A 67 3.21 7.49 4.26
C SER A 67 3.37 6.80 2.90
N ILE A 68 3.08 5.50 2.83
CA ILE A 68 3.07 4.72 1.59
C ILE A 68 2.00 5.25 0.65
N ALA A 69 0.77 5.44 1.15
CA ALA A 69 -0.34 5.94 0.35
C ALA A 69 -0.06 7.34 -0.20
N GLN A 70 0.51 8.25 0.60
CA GLN A 70 0.89 9.60 0.17
C GLN A 70 2.00 9.59 -0.88
N THR A 71 3.00 8.72 -0.72
CA THR A 71 4.07 8.57 -1.71
C THR A 71 3.52 8.09 -3.05
N ALA A 72 2.61 7.10 -3.01
CA ALA A 72 1.92 6.61 -4.20
C ALA A 72 1.02 7.68 -4.83
N GLU A 73 0.25 8.41 -4.02
CA GLU A 73 -0.63 9.49 -4.48
C GLU A 73 0.16 10.60 -5.19
N GLY A 74 1.30 11.02 -4.63
CA GLY A 74 2.17 12.00 -5.28
C GLY A 74 2.64 11.56 -6.67
N ALA A 75 3.07 10.30 -6.81
CA ALA A 75 3.47 9.75 -8.10
C ALA A 75 2.28 9.59 -9.07
N MET A 76 1.08 9.25 -8.57
CA MET A 76 -0.13 9.16 -9.39
C MET A 76 -0.61 10.55 -9.86
N ASN A 77 -0.38 11.61 -9.09
CA ASN A 77 -0.63 12.98 -9.55
C ASN A 77 0.27 13.34 -10.74
N GLU A 78 1.56 12.99 -10.70
CA GLU A 78 2.45 13.22 -11.86
C GLU A 78 2.06 12.37 -13.07
N THR A 79 1.69 11.10 -12.85
CA THR A 79 1.12 10.23 -13.89
C THR A 79 -0.10 10.90 -14.55
N THR A 80 -0.97 11.51 -13.74
CA THR A 80 -2.18 12.20 -14.23
C THR A 80 -1.82 13.42 -15.08
N ASN A 81 -0.85 14.24 -14.66
CA ASN A 81 -0.37 15.39 -15.42
C ASN A 81 0.19 14.96 -16.78
N ILE A 82 0.98 13.89 -16.82
CA ILE A 82 1.55 13.34 -18.05
C ILE A 82 0.44 12.82 -18.98
N LEU A 83 -0.57 12.12 -18.45
CA LEU A 83 -1.71 11.65 -19.23
C LEU A 83 -2.52 12.80 -19.82
N GLN A 84 -2.68 13.90 -19.09
CA GLN A 84 -3.31 15.11 -19.61
C GLN A 84 -2.48 15.71 -20.77
N ARG A 85 -1.15 15.78 -20.63
CA ARG A 85 -0.27 16.24 -21.72
C ARG A 85 -0.36 15.35 -22.96
N MET A 86 -0.36 14.03 -22.77
CA MET A 86 -0.54 13.08 -23.88
C MET A 86 -1.90 13.23 -24.56
N ARG A 87 -2.95 13.55 -23.80
CA ARG A 87 -4.27 13.87 -24.35
C ARG A 87 -4.23 15.13 -25.21
N ASP A 88 -3.58 16.19 -24.76
CA ASP A 88 -3.43 17.43 -25.53
C ASP A 88 -2.67 17.20 -26.83
N LEU A 89 -1.58 16.43 -26.78
CA LEU A 89 -0.81 16.01 -27.95
C LEU A 89 -1.63 15.15 -28.92
N SER A 90 -2.49 14.27 -28.39
CA SER A 90 -3.40 13.46 -29.21
C SER A 90 -4.45 14.32 -29.91
N LEU A 91 -5.00 15.33 -29.23
CA LEU A 91 -5.92 16.30 -29.84
C LEU A 91 -5.21 17.16 -30.88
N GLN A 92 -3.98 17.59 -30.59
CA GLN A 92 -3.15 18.34 -31.53
C GLN A 92 -2.89 17.49 -32.77
N SER A 93 -2.48 16.23 -32.62
CA SER A 93 -2.23 15.33 -33.74
C SER A 93 -3.49 15.09 -34.57
N SER A 94 -4.68 15.06 -33.95
CA SER A 94 -5.95 14.90 -34.68
C SER A 94 -6.30 16.09 -35.59
N ASN A 95 -5.64 17.25 -35.46
CA ASN A 95 -5.90 18.40 -36.32
C ASN A 95 -5.45 18.14 -37.77
N GLY A 96 -6.38 18.26 -38.73
CA GLY A 96 -6.13 18.00 -40.14
C GLY A 96 -5.12 18.92 -40.81
N SER A 97 -4.81 20.09 -40.21
CA SER A 97 -3.80 21.01 -40.74
C SER A 97 -2.36 20.58 -40.47
N ASN A 98 -2.13 19.62 -39.57
CA ASN A 98 -0.77 19.19 -39.24
C ASN A 98 -0.17 18.35 -40.36
N SER A 99 1.03 18.75 -40.77
CA SER A 99 1.90 18.03 -41.68
C SER A 99 2.33 16.68 -41.10
N LYS A 100 2.84 15.80 -41.97
CA LYS A 100 3.39 14.51 -41.56
C LYS A 100 4.59 14.66 -40.62
N ALA A 101 5.44 15.67 -40.83
CA ALA A 101 6.60 15.93 -39.97
C ALA A 101 6.18 16.36 -38.56
N GLU A 102 5.15 17.20 -38.43
CA GLU A 102 4.61 17.61 -37.12
C GLU A 102 3.97 16.43 -36.38
N ARG A 103 3.26 15.55 -37.09
CA ARG A 103 2.72 14.31 -36.50
C ARG A 103 3.82 13.38 -35.98
N VAL A 104 4.96 13.31 -36.68
CA VAL A 104 6.13 12.53 -36.22
C VAL A 104 6.71 13.14 -34.95
N ALA A 105 6.93 14.46 -34.91
CA ALA A 105 7.45 15.13 -33.71
C ALA A 105 6.50 14.97 -32.49
N ILE A 106 5.19 15.06 -32.71
CA ILE A 106 4.20 14.79 -31.65
C ILE A 106 4.30 13.34 -31.15
N GLN A 107 4.49 12.38 -32.05
CA GLN A 107 4.65 10.97 -31.68
C GLN A 107 5.93 10.74 -30.86
N GLU A 108 7.03 11.42 -31.19
CA GLU A 108 8.27 11.38 -30.40
C GLU A 108 8.03 11.90 -28.98
N GLU A 109 7.29 13.01 -28.81
CA GLU A 109 6.92 13.54 -27.49
C GLU A 109 6.03 12.56 -26.70
N VAL A 110 5.02 11.96 -27.34
CA VAL A 110 4.17 10.93 -26.71
C VAL A 110 4.97 9.69 -26.29
N THR A 111 6.01 9.33 -27.06
CA THR A 111 6.89 8.20 -26.73
C THR A 111 7.73 8.52 -25.50
N ALA A 112 8.33 9.71 -25.45
CA ALA A 112 9.09 10.16 -24.26
C ALA A 112 8.21 10.25 -23.00
N LEU A 113 6.95 10.70 -23.14
CA LEU A 113 6.00 10.74 -22.03
C LEU A 113 5.61 9.34 -21.56
N ASN A 114 5.50 8.36 -22.47
CA ASN A 114 5.29 6.95 -22.09
C ASN A 114 6.48 6.38 -21.32
N ASP A 115 7.69 6.68 -21.74
CA ASP A 115 8.91 6.26 -21.03
C ASP A 115 8.96 6.88 -19.62
N GLU A 116 8.55 8.15 -19.49
CA GLU A 116 8.46 8.82 -18.21
C GLU A 116 7.39 8.20 -17.29
N LEU A 117 6.23 7.80 -17.82
CA LEU A 117 5.22 7.05 -17.06
C LEU A 117 5.80 5.74 -16.49
N ASN A 118 6.48 4.97 -17.33
CA ASN A 118 7.12 3.73 -16.91
C ASN A 118 8.20 4.00 -15.86
N ARG A 119 9.00 5.06 -16.04
CA ARG A 119 10.02 5.47 -15.06
C ARG A 119 9.39 5.83 -13.72
N ILE A 120 8.30 6.58 -13.68
CA ILE A 120 7.60 6.92 -12.42
C ILE A 120 7.08 5.65 -11.74
N ALA A 121 6.48 4.74 -12.50
CA ALA A 121 5.98 3.47 -11.96
C ALA A 121 7.12 2.60 -11.38
N GLU A 122 8.27 2.54 -12.06
CA GLU A 122 9.42 1.73 -11.64
C GLU A 122 10.29 2.38 -10.54
N THR A 123 10.31 3.72 -10.45
CA THR A 123 11.15 4.43 -9.48
C THR A 123 10.44 4.73 -8.17
N THR A 124 9.12 4.91 -8.18
CA THR A 124 8.31 5.15 -6.98
C THR A 124 8.44 3.99 -5.99
N SER A 125 9.02 4.29 -4.82
CA SER A 125 9.30 3.29 -3.79
C SER A 125 9.20 3.85 -2.39
N PHE A 126 8.88 2.98 -1.43
CA PHE A 126 8.88 3.28 0.00
C PHE A 126 9.55 2.12 0.75
N GLY A 127 10.54 2.43 1.60
CA GLY A 127 11.25 1.41 2.37
C GLY A 127 11.92 0.33 1.52
N GLY A 128 12.27 0.64 0.26
CA GLY A 128 12.83 -0.31 -0.71
C GLY A 128 11.80 -1.08 -1.54
N ASN A 129 10.51 -1.03 -1.18
CA ASN A 129 9.45 -1.69 -1.93
C ASN A 129 8.94 -0.78 -3.05
N LYS A 130 8.82 -1.32 -4.27
CA LYS A 130 8.21 -0.61 -5.40
C LYS A 130 6.71 -0.58 -5.22
N LEU A 131 6.09 0.59 -5.44
CA LEU A 131 4.68 0.81 -5.12
C LEU A 131 3.75 0.65 -6.32
N LEU A 132 4.21 1.07 -7.51
CA LEU A 132 3.34 1.32 -8.67
C LEU A 132 3.68 0.47 -9.90
N ASN A 133 4.59 -0.50 -9.80
CA ASN A 133 4.99 -1.38 -10.91
C ASN A 133 4.31 -2.75 -10.87
N GLY A 134 3.21 -2.87 -10.12
CA GLY A 134 2.45 -4.12 -9.95
C GLY A 134 3.03 -5.12 -8.93
N THR A 135 4.28 -4.94 -8.47
CA THR A 135 4.89 -5.88 -7.51
C THR A 135 4.37 -5.72 -6.07
N TYR A 136 3.87 -4.54 -5.72
CA TYR A 136 3.38 -4.25 -4.36
C TYR A 136 2.09 -5.01 -4.03
N GLY A 137 1.16 -5.08 -4.97
CA GLY A 137 -0.12 -5.76 -4.83
C GLY A 137 -0.98 -5.25 -3.66
N THR A 138 -1.68 -6.18 -3.02
CA THR A 138 -2.50 -5.90 -1.83
C THR A 138 -1.70 -6.19 -0.57
N GLN A 139 -1.50 -5.16 0.25
CA GLN A 139 -0.84 -5.28 1.55
C GLN A 139 -1.84 -5.05 2.70
N SER A 140 -1.66 -5.79 3.79
CA SER A 140 -2.50 -5.70 4.98
C SER A 140 -1.75 -4.96 6.09
N PHE A 141 -2.33 -3.87 6.57
CA PHE A 141 -1.79 -3.09 7.68
C PHE A 141 -2.61 -3.36 8.94
N GLN A 142 -1.98 -3.99 9.95
CA GLN A 142 -2.60 -4.22 11.25
C GLN A 142 -2.69 -2.89 12.02
N ILE A 143 -3.92 -2.41 12.22
CA ILE A 143 -4.24 -1.11 12.84
C ILE A 143 -4.98 -1.24 14.18
N GLY A 144 -5.14 -2.46 14.67
CA GLY A 144 -5.72 -2.72 15.98
C GLY A 144 -4.89 -3.66 16.83
N ALA A 145 -5.35 -3.90 18.06
CA ALA A 145 -4.65 -4.73 19.02
C ALA A 145 -5.02 -6.22 18.90
N ASP A 146 -6.15 -6.53 18.27
CA ASP A 146 -6.66 -7.88 18.10
C ASP A 146 -6.48 -8.38 16.65
N ASN A 147 -6.42 -9.72 16.49
CA ASN A 147 -6.26 -10.33 15.17
C ASN A 147 -7.44 -9.99 14.25
N GLY A 148 -7.13 -9.59 13.02
CA GLY A 148 -8.15 -9.26 12.01
C GLY A 148 -8.54 -7.78 11.95
N GLU A 149 -8.02 -6.95 12.87
CA GLU A 149 -8.15 -5.49 12.81
C GLU A 149 -7.12 -4.89 11.83
N ALA A 150 -7.31 -5.15 10.54
CA ALA A 150 -6.39 -4.73 9.49
C ALA A 150 -7.09 -3.98 8.35
N VAL A 151 -6.38 -3.02 7.77
CA VAL A 151 -6.78 -2.30 6.55
C VAL A 151 -5.99 -2.84 5.37
N MET A 152 -6.70 -3.20 4.31
CA MET A 152 -6.10 -3.66 3.06
C MET A 152 -5.86 -2.46 2.14
N LEU A 153 -4.60 -2.26 1.75
CA LEU A 153 -4.20 -1.26 0.76
C LEU A 153 -3.81 -1.99 -0.52
N ASN A 154 -4.47 -1.65 -1.63
CA ASN A 154 -4.18 -2.23 -2.94
C ASN A 154 -3.62 -1.18 -3.87
N LEU A 155 -2.39 -1.39 -4.35
CA LEU A 155 -1.76 -0.57 -5.38
C LEU A 155 -1.64 -1.38 -6.66
N LYS A 156 -2.15 -0.81 -7.75
CA LYS A 156 -2.13 -1.42 -9.07
C LYS A 156 -0.86 -1.05 -9.83
N ASP A 157 -0.62 -1.80 -10.89
CA ASP A 157 0.43 -1.45 -11.86
C ASP A 157 0.02 -0.22 -12.68
N MET A 158 0.93 0.75 -12.72
CA MET A 158 0.82 2.02 -13.44
C MET A 158 1.86 2.12 -14.57
N ARG A 159 2.42 1.01 -15.04
CA ARG A 159 3.26 0.96 -16.25
C ARG A 159 2.43 1.00 -17.53
N SER A 160 2.81 1.88 -18.46
CA SER A 160 2.10 2.10 -19.73
C SER A 160 2.21 0.92 -20.69
N ASP A 161 3.21 0.06 -20.50
CA ASP A 161 3.41 -1.15 -21.28
C ASP A 161 2.60 -2.36 -20.77
N ASN A 162 1.86 -2.21 -19.67
CA ASN A 162 1.01 -3.25 -19.10
C ASN A 162 -0.49 -2.95 -19.31
N ALA A 163 -1.25 -3.96 -19.72
CA ALA A 163 -2.70 -3.90 -19.87
C ALA A 163 -3.45 -3.51 -18.58
N GLN A 164 -2.82 -3.69 -17.42
CA GLN A 164 -3.38 -3.33 -16.11
C GLN A 164 -3.54 -1.82 -15.89
N MET A 165 -2.85 -0.97 -16.67
CA MET A 165 -3.09 0.48 -16.70
C MET A 165 -4.45 0.86 -17.32
N GLY A 166 -5.19 -0.10 -17.89
CA GLY A 166 -6.49 0.13 -18.51
C GLY A 166 -6.44 0.38 -20.02
N GLY A 167 -5.24 0.39 -20.61
CA GLY A 167 -5.03 0.48 -22.07
C GLY A 167 -4.85 -0.89 -22.70
N LYS A 168 -5.65 -1.24 -23.72
CA LYS A 168 -5.37 -2.39 -24.58
C LYS A 168 -4.30 -1.98 -25.59
N SER A 169 -3.07 -2.47 -25.43
CA SER A 169 -2.00 -2.33 -26.43
C SER A 169 -2.04 -3.52 -27.38
N TYR A 170 -2.21 -3.25 -28.68
CA TYR A 170 -2.10 -4.26 -29.73
C TYR A 170 -0.64 -4.28 -30.18
N GLN A 171 0.15 -5.19 -29.62
CA GLN A 171 1.50 -5.45 -30.11
C GLN A 171 1.43 -6.43 -31.28
N THR A 172 2.08 -6.10 -32.39
CA THR A 172 2.20 -7.03 -33.52
C THR A 172 3.16 -8.14 -33.13
N GLU A 173 2.70 -9.39 -33.18
CA GLU A 173 3.45 -10.58 -32.73
C GLU A 173 4.76 -10.82 -33.51
N ASN A 174 4.85 -10.25 -34.73
CA ASN A 174 6.05 -10.29 -35.56
C ASN A 174 6.36 -8.89 -36.09
N ALA A 175 7.48 -8.31 -35.65
CA ALA A 175 8.03 -7.13 -36.30
C ALA A 175 8.44 -7.53 -37.74
N LYS A 176 7.90 -6.83 -38.74
CA LYS A 176 8.35 -7.01 -40.13
C LYS A 176 9.70 -6.31 -40.31
N ASP A 177 10.68 -7.01 -40.90
CA ASP A 177 12.02 -6.47 -41.15
C ASP A 177 12.02 -5.31 -42.17
N LYS A 178 13.16 -4.64 -42.36
CA LYS A 178 13.30 -3.52 -43.31
C LYS A 178 13.08 -3.93 -44.78
N ASP A 179 13.12 -5.22 -45.09
CA ASP A 179 12.96 -5.81 -46.41
C ASP A 179 11.51 -6.24 -46.67
N TRP A 180 10.63 -6.03 -45.68
CA TRP A 180 9.20 -6.27 -45.83
C TRP A 180 8.61 -5.38 -46.91
N ASN A 181 8.30 -6.03 -48.02
CA ASN A 181 7.54 -5.47 -49.11
C ASN A 181 6.17 -6.14 -49.16
N VAL A 182 5.18 -5.39 -49.63
CA VAL A 182 3.90 -5.95 -50.04
C VAL A 182 4.10 -6.57 -51.42
N GLN A 183 3.91 -7.88 -51.55
CA GLN A 183 4.01 -8.58 -52.84
C GLN A 183 3.02 -7.97 -53.85
N ALA A 184 3.46 -7.84 -55.11
CA ALA A 184 2.60 -7.33 -56.18
C ALA A 184 1.33 -8.20 -56.30
N GLY A 185 0.18 -7.61 -55.99
CA GLY A 185 -1.13 -8.29 -55.96
C GLY A 185 -1.75 -8.43 -54.56
N SER A 186 -1.02 -8.16 -53.49
CA SER A 186 -1.52 -8.20 -52.10
C SER A 186 -1.90 -6.80 -51.60
N ASN A 187 -2.80 -6.11 -52.32
CA ASN A 187 -3.22 -4.74 -51.97
C ASN A 187 -4.17 -4.69 -50.76
N ASP A 188 -4.58 -5.84 -50.22
CA ASP A 188 -5.51 -5.93 -49.10
C ASP A 188 -4.73 -5.99 -47.78
N LEU A 189 -4.90 -4.95 -46.96
CA LEU A 189 -4.47 -4.96 -45.57
C LEU A 189 -5.53 -5.72 -44.76
N LYS A 190 -5.23 -6.96 -44.38
CA LYS A 190 -6.07 -7.74 -43.47
C LYS A 190 -5.61 -7.54 -42.03
N LEU A 191 -6.47 -6.99 -41.18
CA LEU A 191 -6.26 -6.91 -39.74
C LEU A 191 -7.08 -8.00 -39.05
N SER A 192 -6.40 -8.98 -38.47
CA SER A 192 -7.02 -10.02 -37.63
C SER A 192 -7.06 -9.54 -36.17
N PHE A 193 -8.23 -9.53 -35.54
CA PHE A 193 -8.36 -9.29 -34.09
C PHE A 193 -9.32 -10.29 -33.47
N THR A 194 -9.18 -10.52 -32.17
CA THR A 194 -10.12 -11.35 -31.40
C THR A 194 -11.10 -10.45 -30.67
N ASP A 195 -12.40 -10.62 -30.90
CA ASP A 195 -13.43 -9.87 -30.18
C ASP A 195 -13.54 -10.29 -28.70
N ASN A 196 -14.40 -9.59 -27.96
CA ASN A 196 -14.61 -9.83 -26.53
C ASN A 196 -15.29 -11.19 -26.23
N PHE A 197 -15.68 -11.95 -27.26
CA PHE A 197 -16.25 -13.28 -27.18
C PHE A 197 -15.27 -14.38 -27.63
N GLY A 198 -14.01 -14.01 -27.90
CA GLY A 198 -12.99 -14.97 -28.35
C GLY A 198 -13.11 -15.33 -29.83
N GLN A 199 -13.93 -14.64 -30.61
CA GLN A 199 -14.04 -14.89 -32.05
C GLN A 199 -12.99 -14.09 -32.81
N ALA A 200 -12.40 -14.72 -33.84
CA ALA A 200 -11.49 -14.04 -34.73
C ALA A 200 -12.30 -13.26 -35.78
N GLN A 201 -12.09 -11.94 -35.86
CA GLN A 201 -12.57 -11.08 -36.94
C GLN A 201 -11.40 -10.64 -37.82
N GLU A 202 -11.65 -10.57 -39.12
CA GLU A 202 -10.79 -9.92 -40.11
C GLU A 202 -11.48 -8.65 -40.62
N ILE A 203 -10.73 -7.55 -40.74
CA ILE A 203 -11.13 -6.34 -41.50
C ILE A 203 -10.11 -6.12 -42.61
#